data_AF-A0A0F9KIG8-F1
#
_entry.id   AF-A0A0F9KIG8-F1
#
_cell.length_a   1.000
_cell.length_b   1.000
_cell.length_c   1.000
_cell.angle_alpha   90.00
_cell.angle_beta   90.00
_cell.angle_gamma   90.00
#
_symmetry.space_group_name_H-M   'P 1'
#
loop_
_entity.id
_entity.type
_entity.pdbx_description
1 polymer ?
#
loop_
_entity_poly.entity_id
_entity_poly.type
_entity_poly.pdbx_seq_one_letter_code
_entity_poly.pdbx_strand_id
1 'polypeptide(L)'
;MSFTYNPNDLTTNLNQLRNLIQDVSSTAPEFQDAEIDFYNDQSSSIYSAAMLASNVLSMKYAQEVDKTVGKLKLAASKKSEHYKDMASEFKLMAEEKGSQQLYAGGISISDKDTVEADTDRVEPDFSKGMFDFEGTVTDSSEN
;
A
#
# COMPACT_ATOMS: atom_id res chain seq x y z
N MET A 1 25.74 -14.71 -10.66
CA MET A 1 25.23 -13.99 -9.49
C MET A 1 25.89 -12.64 -9.48
N SER A 2 25.14 -11.62 -9.87
CA SER A 2 25.57 -10.22 -9.95
C SER A 2 24.68 -9.43 -9.01
N PHE A 3 25.31 -8.58 -8.21
CA PHE A 3 24.64 -7.57 -7.39
C PHE A 3 25.25 -6.22 -7.74
N THR A 4 24.41 -5.32 -8.20
CA THR A 4 24.79 -3.95 -8.54
C THR A 4 23.89 -2.99 -7.80
N TYR A 5 24.49 -2.06 -7.05
CA TYR A 5 23.79 -0.95 -6.45
C TYR A 5 24.69 0.29 -6.43
N ASN A 6 24.20 1.40 -6.97
CA ASN A 6 24.88 2.69 -6.91
C ASN A 6 23.96 3.75 -6.29
N PRO A 7 24.22 4.21 -5.05
CA PRO A 7 23.37 5.20 -4.38
C PRO A 7 23.42 6.59 -5.05
N ASN A 8 24.42 6.87 -5.89
CA ASN A 8 24.53 8.15 -6.61
C ASN A 8 23.79 8.13 -7.95
N ASP A 9 23.27 6.98 -8.37
CA ASP A 9 22.57 6.82 -9.65
C ASP A 9 21.26 6.04 -9.46
N LEU A 10 20.23 6.76 -9.02
CA LEU A 10 18.86 6.25 -8.89
C LEU A 10 18.04 6.47 -10.17
N THR A 11 18.68 6.59 -11.34
CA THR A 11 17.97 6.78 -12.61
C THR A 11 17.49 5.46 -13.21
N THR A 12 18.12 4.35 -12.84
CA THR A 12 17.76 3.01 -13.32
C THR A 12 16.70 2.36 -12.43
N ASN A 13 15.73 1.67 -13.03
CA ASN A 13 14.69 0.94 -12.30
C ASN A 13 15.29 -0.11 -11.32
N LEU A 14 16.45 -0.69 -11.66
CA LEU A 14 17.17 -1.62 -10.79
C LEU A 14 17.60 -0.94 -9.48
N ASN A 15 18.30 0.19 -9.55
CA ASN A 15 18.76 0.91 -8.35
C ASN A 15 17.58 1.50 -7.57
N GLN A 16 16.54 1.96 -8.25
CA GLN A 16 15.31 2.44 -7.63
C GLN A 16 14.60 1.34 -6.83
N LEU A 17 14.41 0.17 -7.43
CA LEU A 17 13.73 -0.94 -6.76
C LEU A 17 14.51 -1.40 -5.54
N ARG A 18 15.83 -1.58 -5.68
CA ARG A 18 16.73 -1.95 -4.57
C ARG A 18 16.67 -0.95 -3.43
N ASN A 19 16.68 0.34 -3.75
CA ASN A 19 16.56 1.39 -2.74
C ASN A 19 15.19 1.35 -2.03
N LEU A 20 14.09 1.12 -2.76
CA LEU A 20 12.75 1.04 -2.15
C LEU A 20 12.61 -0.11 -1.16
N ILE A 21 13.09 -1.31 -1.52
CA ILE A 21 13.02 -2.49 -0.67
C ILE A 21 14.17 -2.57 0.36
N GLN A 22 15.05 -1.56 0.37
CA GLN A 22 16.25 -1.48 1.22
C GLN A 22 17.26 -2.62 1.00
N ASP A 23 17.31 -3.20 -0.21
CA ASP A 23 18.32 -4.19 -0.63
C ASP A 23 19.58 -3.50 -1.18
N VAL A 24 20.26 -2.77 -0.29
CA VAL A 24 21.42 -1.91 -0.61
C VAL A 24 22.77 -2.54 -0.23
N SER A 25 22.76 -3.67 0.47
CA SER A 25 23.96 -4.32 0.98
C SER A 25 24.51 -5.37 0.01
N SER A 26 25.74 -5.15 -0.48
CA SER A 26 26.44 -6.11 -1.35
C SER A 26 26.94 -7.36 -0.63
N THR A 27 26.95 -7.36 0.71
CA THR A 27 27.48 -8.48 1.52
C THR A 27 26.46 -9.58 1.79
N ALA A 28 25.17 -9.24 1.74
CA ALA A 28 24.06 -10.16 1.93
C ALA A 28 22.89 -9.68 1.09
N PRO A 29 23.00 -9.77 -0.25
CA PRO A 29 21.94 -9.32 -1.13
C PRO A 29 20.73 -10.23 -0.97
N GLU A 30 19.56 -9.63 -0.84
CA GLU A 30 18.31 -10.39 -0.78
C GLU A 30 17.90 -10.88 -2.18
N PHE A 31 18.18 -10.08 -3.20
CA PHE A 31 17.93 -10.40 -4.61
C PHE A 31 19.15 -10.18 -5.50
N GLN A 32 19.27 -11.02 -6.52
CA GLN A 32 20.20 -10.86 -7.63
C GLN A 32 19.67 -9.83 -8.65
N ASP A 33 20.57 -9.23 -9.44
CA ASP A 33 20.19 -8.25 -10.47
C ASP A 33 19.10 -8.79 -11.41
N ALA A 34 19.25 -10.04 -11.86
CA ALA A 34 18.28 -10.70 -12.74
C ALA A 34 16.89 -10.93 -12.09
N GLU A 35 16.83 -11.10 -10.76
CA GLU A 35 15.55 -11.25 -10.06
C GLU A 35 14.83 -9.90 -9.94
N ILE A 36 15.58 -8.82 -9.71
CA ILE A 36 15.07 -7.44 -9.72
C ILE A 36 14.53 -7.07 -11.10
N ASP A 37 15.27 -7.41 -12.16
CA ASP A 37 14.83 -7.19 -13.54
C ASP A 37 13.54 -7.95 -13.85
N PHE A 38 13.41 -9.20 -13.38
CA PHE A 38 12.16 -9.96 -13.52
C PHE A 38 10.96 -9.25 -12.89
N TYR A 39 11.08 -8.69 -11.68
CA TYR A 39 9.95 -7.97 -11.06
C TYR A 39 9.61 -6.66 -11.77
N ASN A 40 10.62 -5.97 -12.31
CA ASN A 40 10.44 -4.78 -13.13
C ASN A 40 9.72 -5.11 -14.44
N ASP A 41 10.06 -6.22 -15.09
CA ASP A 41 9.40 -6.64 -16.34
C ASP A 41 7.93 -7.05 -16.14
N GLN A 42 7.60 -7.61 -14.97
CA GLN A 42 6.24 -8.02 -14.63
C GLN A 42 5.32 -6.86 -14.22
N SER A 43 5.87 -5.66 -13.99
CA SER A 43 5.16 -4.55 -13.37
C SER A 43 5.24 -3.28 -14.21
N SER A 44 4.10 -2.60 -14.37
CA SER A 44 4.07 -1.29 -15.06
C SER A 44 4.60 -0.13 -14.21
N SER A 45 4.64 -0.30 -12.89
CA SER A 45 5.08 0.71 -11.93
C SER A 45 6.14 0.12 -11.01
N ILE A 46 7.15 0.94 -10.67
CA ILE A 46 8.21 0.58 -9.73
C ILE A 46 7.66 0.20 -8.34
N TYR A 47 6.54 0.81 -7.93
CA TYR A 47 5.88 0.49 -6.66
C TYR A 47 5.17 -0.87 -6.71
N SER A 48 4.59 -1.24 -7.85
CA SER A 48 4.03 -2.58 -8.05
C SER A 48 5.12 -3.65 -8.03
N ALA A 49 6.28 -3.38 -8.63
CA ALA A 49 7.44 -4.24 -8.54
C ALA A 49 7.92 -4.36 -7.08
N ALA A 50 7.97 -3.25 -6.34
CA ALA A 50 8.40 -3.22 -4.94
C ALA A 50 7.46 -4.02 -4.03
N MET A 51 6.15 -3.93 -4.28
CA MET A 51 5.13 -4.73 -3.61
C MET A 51 5.37 -6.23 -3.82
N LEU A 52 5.59 -6.66 -5.07
CA LEU A 52 5.84 -8.07 -5.40
C LEU A 52 7.12 -8.58 -4.72
N ALA A 53 8.22 -7.83 -4.83
CA ALA A 53 9.48 -8.18 -4.19
C ALA A 53 9.35 -8.27 -2.66
N SER A 54 8.67 -7.30 -2.03
CA SER A 54 8.43 -7.28 -0.57
C SER A 54 7.56 -8.44 -0.11
N ASN A 55 6.54 -8.81 -0.88
CA ASN A 55 5.73 -10.01 -0.60
C ASN A 55 6.58 -11.28 -0.61
N VAL A 56 7.48 -11.44 -1.59
CA VAL A 56 8.39 -12.59 -1.65
C VAL A 56 9.32 -12.64 -0.44
N LEU A 57 9.86 -11.50 -0.01
CA LEU A 57 10.67 -11.43 1.23
C LEU A 57 9.85 -11.80 2.46
N SER A 58 8.60 -11.33 2.57
CA SER A 58 7.72 -11.69 3.69
C SER A 58 7.52 -13.21 3.78
N MET A 59 7.36 -13.88 2.64
CA MET A 59 7.19 -15.34 2.55
C MET A 59 8.49 -16.08 2.88
N LYS A 60 9.63 -15.60 2.41
CA LYS A 60 10.96 -16.14 2.76
C LYS A 60 11.16 -16.12 4.27
N TYR A 61 10.94 -14.97 4.90
CA TYR A 61 11.12 -14.81 6.34
C TYR A 61 10.06 -15.57 7.15
N ALA A 62 8.83 -15.73 6.64
CA ALA A 62 7.84 -16.60 7.26
C ALA A 62 8.30 -18.06 7.30
N GLN A 63 8.96 -18.57 6.25
CA GLN A 63 9.49 -19.93 6.25
C GLN A 63 10.69 -20.10 7.21
N GLU A 64 11.46 -19.03 7.47
CA GLU A 64 12.55 -19.05 8.44
C GLU A 64 12.06 -19.11 9.90
N VAL A 65 10.87 -18.54 10.18
CA VAL A 65 10.20 -18.63 11.49
C VAL A 65 9.95 -20.08 11.89
N ASP A 66 9.58 -20.94 10.94
CA ASP A 66 9.31 -22.35 11.21
C ASP A 66 10.59 -23.18 11.44
N LYS A 67 11.71 -22.74 10.88
CA LYS A 67 13.00 -23.47 10.92
C LYS A 67 13.90 -23.06 12.08
N THR A 68 13.57 -21.99 12.81
CA THR A 68 14.44 -21.40 13.84
C THR A 68 13.83 -21.47 15.23
N VAL A 69 14.68 -21.39 16.27
CA VAL A 69 14.28 -21.58 17.68
C VAL A 69 14.59 -20.32 18.50
N GLY A 70 13.70 -19.97 19.43
CA GLY A 70 13.94 -18.93 20.42
C GLY A 70 13.98 -17.50 19.84
N LYS A 71 15.05 -16.75 20.13
CA LYS A 71 15.19 -15.33 19.76
C LYS A 71 15.24 -15.09 18.25
N LEU A 72 15.81 -16.03 17.48
CA LEU A 72 15.91 -15.92 16.02
C LEU A 72 14.52 -16.02 15.35
N LYS A 73 13.65 -16.88 15.89
CA LYS A 73 12.26 -17.00 15.45
C LYS A 73 11.50 -15.68 15.60
N LEU A 74 11.65 -15.02 16.74
CA LEU A 74 11.01 -13.72 16.99
C LEU A 74 11.52 -12.65 16.01
N ALA A 75 12.83 -12.64 15.71
CA ALA A 75 13.41 -11.71 14.76
C ALA A 75 12.89 -11.97 13.33
N ALA A 76 12.86 -13.22 12.88
CA ALA A 76 12.32 -13.59 11.57
C ALA A 76 10.82 -13.26 11.43
N SER A 77 10.04 -13.45 12.50
CA SER A 77 8.61 -13.12 12.52
C SER A 77 8.39 -11.62 12.35
N LYS A 78 9.16 -10.80 13.07
CA LYS A 78 9.10 -9.34 12.93
C LYS A 78 9.53 -8.86 11.55
N LYS A 79 10.54 -9.51 10.95
CA LYS A 79 10.96 -9.21 9.57
C LYS A 79 9.85 -9.54 8.57
N SER A 80 9.22 -10.72 8.70
CA SER A 80 8.11 -11.13 7.83
C SER A 80 6.95 -10.13 7.90
N GLU A 81 6.56 -9.72 9.10
CA GLU A 81 5.52 -8.70 9.33
C GLU A 81 5.91 -7.35 8.71
N HIS A 82 7.14 -6.89 8.95
CA HIS A 82 7.63 -5.63 8.38
C HIS A 82 7.55 -5.58 6.85
N TYR A 83 7.98 -6.64 6.15
CA TYR A 83 7.90 -6.68 4.69
C TYR A 83 6.46 -6.80 4.17
N LYS A 84 5.56 -7.39 4.96
CA LYS A 84 4.13 -7.43 4.64
C LYS A 84 3.47 -6.05 4.75
N ASP A 85 3.88 -5.27 5.75
CA ASP A 85 3.42 -3.88 5.92
C ASP A 85 3.96 -3.01 4.78
N MET A 86 5.25 -3.10 4.45
CA MET A 86 5.85 -2.41 3.30
C MET A 86 5.14 -2.76 1.99
N ALA A 87 4.80 -4.04 1.76
CA ALA A 87 4.04 -4.44 0.57
C ALA A 87 2.65 -3.78 0.53
N SER A 88 2.00 -3.63 1.68
CA SER A 88 0.69 -2.97 1.77
C SER A 88 0.80 -1.47 1.48
N GLU A 89 1.83 -0.80 1.97
CA GLU A 89 2.11 0.61 1.65
C GLU A 89 2.41 0.82 0.16
N PHE A 90 3.26 -0.02 -0.43
CA PHE A 90 3.56 0.07 -1.86
C PHE A 90 2.37 -0.24 -2.75
N LYS A 91 1.44 -1.10 -2.30
CA LYS A 91 0.17 -1.31 -2.99
C LYS A 91 -0.65 -0.01 -3.03
N LEU A 92 -0.81 0.67 -1.89
CA LEU A 92 -1.50 1.97 -1.84
C LEU A 92 -0.82 3.00 -2.74
N MET A 93 0.51 3.11 -2.70
CA MET A 93 1.25 4.03 -3.57
C MET A 93 1.14 3.68 -5.05
N ALA A 94 1.11 2.39 -5.39
CA ALA A 94 0.89 1.92 -6.75
C ALA A 94 -0.52 2.21 -7.24
N GLU A 95 -1.53 2.10 -6.38
CA GLU A 95 -2.92 2.46 -6.67
C GLU A 95 -3.07 3.99 -6.81
N GLU A 96 -2.49 4.80 -5.91
CA GLU A 96 -2.53 6.26 -5.99
C GLU A 96 -1.83 6.80 -7.24
N LYS A 97 -0.67 6.24 -7.60
CA LYS A 97 0.12 6.70 -8.77
C LYS A 97 -0.30 6.03 -10.08
N GLY A 98 -0.88 4.83 -10.01
CA GLY A 98 -1.41 4.07 -11.15
C GLY A 98 -2.88 4.37 -11.45
N SER A 99 -3.58 5.03 -10.52
CA SER A 99 -4.88 5.65 -10.72
C SER A 99 -4.74 6.80 -11.72
N GLN A 100 -4.77 6.47 -13.01
CA GLN A 100 -5.67 7.21 -13.89
C GLN A 100 -7.03 7.18 -13.18
N GLN A 101 -7.44 8.34 -12.66
CA GLN A 101 -8.68 8.51 -11.90
C GLN A 101 -9.78 7.68 -12.54
N LEU A 102 -10.10 6.53 -11.94
CA LEU A 102 -11.38 5.90 -12.18
C LEU A 102 -12.38 6.86 -11.56
N TYR A 103 -12.89 7.76 -12.38
CA TYR A 103 -14.02 8.61 -12.06
C TYR A 103 -15.23 7.71 -11.84
N ALA A 104 -15.34 7.18 -10.63
CA ALA A 104 -16.55 6.59 -10.10
C ALA A 104 -17.22 7.72 -9.31
N GLY A 105 -18.06 8.51 -10.00
CA GLY A 105 -18.82 9.58 -9.36
C GLY A 105 -19.61 9.03 -8.18
N GLY A 106 -19.19 9.36 -6.95
CA GLY A 106 -19.86 8.93 -5.72
C GLY A 106 -19.02 8.26 -4.63
N ILE A 107 -17.69 8.11 -4.79
CA ILE A 107 -16.84 7.51 -3.73
C ILE A 107 -16.26 8.58 -2.77
N SER A 108 -16.00 9.80 -3.25
CA SER A 108 -15.47 10.89 -2.41
C SER A 108 -16.58 11.77 -1.83
N ILE A 109 -16.54 12.03 -0.52
CA ILE A 109 -17.43 12.99 0.16
C ILE A 109 -17.28 14.40 -0.45
N SER A 110 -16.06 14.78 -0.85
CA SER A 110 -15.82 16.08 -1.51
C SER A 110 -16.53 16.21 -2.87
N ASP A 111 -16.66 15.09 -3.60
CA ASP A 111 -17.36 15.08 -4.88
C ASP A 111 -18.87 15.06 -4.67
N LYS A 112 -19.35 14.40 -3.60
CA LYS A 112 -20.75 14.50 -3.16
C LYS A 112 -21.12 15.96 -2.87
N ASP A 113 -20.29 16.66 -2.10
CA ASP A 113 -20.52 18.07 -1.75
C ASP A 113 -20.46 18.98 -3.00
N THR A 114 -19.58 18.68 -3.97
CA THR A 114 -19.48 19.44 -5.23
C THR A 114 -20.66 19.17 -6.16
N VAL A 115 -21.18 17.93 -6.18
CA VAL A 115 -22.36 17.51 -6.97
C VAL A 115 -23.68 17.95 -6.30
N GLU A 116 -23.70 18.15 -4.99
CA GLU A 116 -24.81 18.78 -4.26
C GLU A 116 -24.82 20.32 -4.44
N ALA A 117 -23.67 20.93 -4.69
CA ALA A 117 -23.55 22.37 -4.96
C ALA A 117 -23.84 22.76 -6.44
N ASP A 118 -24.04 21.79 -7.33
CA ASP A 118 -24.30 22.04 -8.75
C ASP A 118 -25.77 22.46 -8.98
N THR A 119 -25.98 23.75 -9.27
CA THR A 119 -27.31 24.37 -9.42
C THR A 119 -28.03 24.04 -10.73
N ASP A 120 -27.38 23.37 -11.69
CA ASP A 120 -27.98 22.98 -12.98
C ASP A 120 -28.52 21.53 -12.95
N ARG A 121 -28.38 20.85 -11.79
CA ARG A 121 -28.81 19.47 -11.62
C ARG A 121 -30.29 19.40 -11.25
N VAL A 122 -31.05 18.56 -11.97
CA VAL A 122 -32.42 18.20 -11.59
C VAL A 122 -32.38 17.42 -10.28
N GLU A 123 -32.81 18.05 -9.20
CA GLU A 123 -32.92 17.42 -7.88
C GLU A 123 -33.94 16.26 -7.91
N PRO A 124 -33.65 15.12 -7.28
CA PRO A 124 -34.60 14.02 -7.19
C PRO A 124 -35.74 14.35 -6.22
N ASP A 125 -36.98 14.07 -6.63
CA ASP A 125 -38.24 14.39 -5.93
C ASP A 125 -38.45 13.64 -4.58
N PHE A 126 -37.55 12.71 -4.23
CA PHE A 126 -37.60 11.96 -2.99
C PHE A 126 -36.20 11.80 -2.39
N SER A 127 -35.92 12.51 -1.30
CA SER A 127 -34.80 12.21 -0.42
C SER A 127 -35.32 11.39 0.77
N LYS A 128 -34.71 10.24 1.03
CA LYS A 128 -35.07 9.40 2.19
C LYS A 128 -34.11 9.78 3.32
N GLY A 129 -34.55 10.62 4.25
CA GLY A 129 -33.81 11.04 5.44
C GLY A 129 -33.59 9.91 6.44
N MET A 130 -32.94 8.83 6.02
CA MET A 130 -32.67 7.64 6.86
C MET A 130 -31.61 7.90 7.94
N PHE A 131 -31.04 9.11 7.99
CA PHE A 131 -30.04 9.55 8.97
C PHE A 131 -30.43 10.83 9.72
N ASP A 132 -31.62 11.39 9.51
CA ASP A 132 -32.15 12.45 10.38
C ASP A 132 -32.64 11.81 11.68
N PHE A 133 -31.81 11.85 12.71
CA PHE A 133 -32.17 11.46 14.06
C PHE A 133 -32.56 12.71 14.85
N GLU A 134 -33.85 12.94 15.06
CA GLU A 134 -34.36 14.01 15.94
C GLU A 134 -34.21 13.56 17.41
N GLY A 135 -32.98 13.68 17.93
CA GLY A 135 -32.66 13.36 19.31
C GLY A 135 -32.95 14.53 20.25
N THR A 136 -34.14 14.61 20.83
CA THR A 136 -34.34 15.36 22.09
C THR A 136 -34.39 14.38 23.25
N VAL A 137 -33.22 14.09 23.82
CA VAL A 137 -33.12 13.51 25.16
C VAL A 137 -33.42 14.64 26.14
N THR A 138 -34.65 14.70 26.66
CA THR A 138 -34.92 15.48 27.87
C THR A 138 -34.96 14.51 29.03
N ASP A 139 -33.79 14.27 29.61
CA ASP A 139 -33.69 13.78 30.98
C ASP A 139 -34.03 14.94 31.91
N SER A 140 -35.14 14.83 32.62
CA SER A 140 -35.43 15.67 33.79
C SER A 140 -36.12 14.83 34.85
N SER A 141 -35.30 14.13 35.63
CA SER A 141 -35.59 13.89 37.04
C SER A 141 -35.92 15.21 37.76
N GLU A 142 -37.06 15.29 38.45
CA GLU A 142 -37.24 15.82 39.82
C GLU A 142 -38.70 16.19 40.13
N ASN A 143 -39.18 15.65 41.26
CA ASN A 143 -40.37 15.94 42.10
C ASN A 143 -41.78 15.59 41.58
#